data_AF-A0A1G2CW28-F1
#
_entry.id   AF-A0A1G2CW28-F1
#
_cell.length_a   1.000
_cell.length_b   1.000
_cell.length_c   1.000
_cell.angle_alpha   90.00
_cell.angle_beta   90.00
_cell.angle_gamma   90.00
#
_symmetry.space_group_name_H-M   'P 1'
#
loop_
_entity.id
_entity.type
_entity.pdbx_description
1 polymer ?
#
loop_
_entity_poly.entity_id
_entity_poly.type
_entity_poly.pdbx_seq_one_letter_code
_entity_poly.pdbx_strand_id
1 'polypeptide(L)' 'MESPTAEFQFPESSVNISSAVEVLKRAEQGEATREEINETIGTLRDLQNQGITEQALQIAITRLIAARGE' A
#
# COMPACT_ATOMS: atom_id res chain seq x y z
N MET A 1 -23.23 16.08 -7.53
CA MET A 1 -22.52 15.12 -8.40
C MET A 1 -21.48 14.46 -7.53
N GLU A 2 -21.80 13.29 -7.00
CA GLU A 2 -20.85 12.52 -6.16
C GLU A 2 -20.14 11.56 -7.10
N SER A 3 -18.86 11.81 -7.37
CA SER A 3 -18.02 10.81 -8.01
C SER A 3 -17.79 9.69 -6.99
N PRO A 4 -18.21 8.44 -7.26
CA PRO A 4 -17.81 7.33 -6.40
C PRO A 4 -16.29 7.22 -6.51
N THR A 5 -15.59 7.40 -5.38
CA THR A 5 -14.16 7.10 -5.28
C THR A 5 -14.02 5.63 -5.66
N ALA A 6 -13.54 5.35 -6.88
CA ALA A 6 -13.32 3.99 -7.32
C ALA A 6 -12.32 3.35 -6.33
N GLU A 7 -12.82 2.46 -5.48
CA GLU A 7 -11.97 1.72 -4.55
C GLU A 7 -10.97 0.94 -5.40
N PHE A 8 -9.69 1.34 -5.33
CA PHE A 8 -8.63 0.71 -6.08
C PHE A 8 -8.54 -0.76 -5.65
N GLN A 9 -8.80 -1.69 -6.58
CA GLN A 9 -8.69 -3.11 -6.32
C GLN A 9 -7.27 -3.57 -6.59
N PHE A 10 -6.66 -4.19 -5.58
CA PHE A 10 -5.38 -4.87 -5.74
C PHE A 10 -5.58 -6.14 -6.57
N PRO A 11 -4.63 -6.49 -7.46
CA PRO A 11 -4.67 -7.79 -8.12
C PRO A 11 -4.58 -8.91 -7.06
N GLU A 12 -5.15 -10.08 -7.36
CA GLU A 12 -5.08 -11.26 -6.49
C GLU A 12 -3.63 -11.56 -6.11
N SER A 13 -3.39 -11.78 -4.81
CA SER A 13 -2.06 -11.93 -4.24
C SER A 13 -1.96 -13.21 -3.43
N SER A 14 -0.82 -13.91 -3.53
CA SER A 14 -0.56 -15.12 -2.74
C SER A 14 -0.09 -14.80 -1.31
N VAL A 15 0.29 -13.54 -1.06
CA VAL A 15 0.57 -12.99 0.27
C VAL A 15 -0.60 -12.16 0.79
N ASN A 16 -0.81 -12.28 2.10
CA ASN A 16 -1.75 -11.42 2.81
C ASN A 16 -1.15 -10.01 2.98
N ILE A 17 -1.50 -9.10 2.06
CA ILE A 17 -1.15 -7.68 2.12
C ILE A 17 -2.29 -6.81 2.68
N SER A 18 -3.33 -7.39 3.28
CA SER A 18 -4.52 -6.63 3.72
C SER A 18 -4.17 -5.48 4.66
N SER A 19 -3.24 -5.68 5.60
CA SER A 19 -2.79 -4.62 6.51
C SER A 19 -2.11 -3.46 5.76
N ALA A 20 -1.36 -3.74 4.70
CA ALA A 20 -0.76 -2.69 3.88
C ALA A 20 -1.81 -1.91 3.06
N VAL A 21 -2.87 -2.58 2.63
CA VAL A 21 -4.02 -1.94 1.96
C VAL A 21 -4.76 -1.01 2.92
N GLU A 22 -4.95 -1.41 4.18
CA GLU A 22 -5.57 -0.57 5.21
C GLU A 22 -4.74 0.67 5.52
N VAL A 23 -3.42 0.52 5.68
CA VAL A 23 -2.51 1.66 5.89
C VAL A 23 -2.53 2.57 4.67
N LEU A 24 -2.53 2.03 3.45
CA LEU A 24 -2.65 2.84 2.25
C LEU A 24 -3.96 3.63 2.23
N LYS A 25 -5.10 2.98 2.52
CA LYS A 25 -6.41 3.65 2.54
C LYS A 25 -6.46 4.79 3.55
N ARG A 26 -5.84 4.61 4.73
CA ARG A 26 -5.67 5.68 5.72
C ARG A 26 -4.72 6.77 5.24
N ALA A 27 -3.60 6.41 4.61
CA ALA A 27 -2.63 7.36 4.07
C ALA A 27 -3.23 8.25 2.97
N GLU A 28 -4.03 7.67 2.06
CA GLU A 28 -4.76 8.41 1.03
C GLU A 28 -5.79 9.41 1.61
N GLN A 29 -6.24 9.19 2.85
CA GLN A 29 -7.13 10.09 3.60
C GLN A 29 -6.39 11.06 4.53
N GLY A 30 -5.05 11.00 4.60
CA GLY A 30 -4.25 11.79 5.53
C GLY A 30 -4.33 11.33 6.98
N GLU A 31 -4.82 10.11 7.23
CA GLU A 31 -5.04 9.52 8.56
C GLU A 31 -3.91 8.53 8.97
N ALA A 32 -2.93 8.32 8.10
CA ALA A 32 -1.72 7.56 8.43
C ALA A 32 -0.54 8.50 8.64
N THR A 33 0.24 8.22 9.68
CA THR A 33 1.47 8.96 9.92
C THR A 33 2.56 8.56 8.93
N ARG A 34 3.56 9.43 8.75
CA ARG A 34 4.73 9.14 7.91
C ARG A 34 5.50 7.91 8.42
N GLU A 35 5.52 7.68 9.73
CA GLU A 35 6.16 6.52 10.35
C GLU A 35 5.43 5.23 9.95
N GLU A 36 4.12 5.16 10.13
CA GLU A 36 3.31 4.00 9.74
C GLU A 36 3.45 3.65 8.25
N ILE A 37 3.47 4.67 7.38
CA ILE A 37 3.68 4.49 5.94
C ILE A 37 5.08 3.89 5.67
N ASN A 38 6.12 4.41 6.33
CA ASN A 38 7.49 3.92 6.17
C ASN A 38 7.67 2.49 6.68
N GLU A 39 7.10 2.15 7.84
CA GLU A 39 7.12 0.80 8.40
C GLU A 39 6.40 -0.20 7.47
N THR A 40 5.27 0.21 6.91
CA THR A 40 4.52 -0.60 5.95
C THR A 40 5.32 -0.83 4.67
N ILE A 41 5.94 0.22 4.12
CA ILE A 41 6.84 0.09 2.96
C ILE A 41 8.02 -0.85 3.27
N GLY A 42 8.60 -0.74 4.46
CA GLY A 42 9.69 -1.62 4.92
C GLY A 42 9.27 -3.08 4.93
N THR A 43 8.11 -3.38 5.52
CA THR A 43 7.53 -4.73 5.55
C THR A 43 7.30 -5.28 4.15
N LEU A 44 6.74 -4.49 3.24
CA LEU A 44 6.51 -4.90 1.87
C LEU A 44 7.83 -5.14 1.11
N ARG A 45 8.85 -4.29 1.30
CA ARG A 45 10.16 -4.49 0.70
C ARG A 45 10.86 -5.74 1.23
N ASP A 46 10.67 -6.07 2.50
CA ASP A 46 11.19 -7.31 3.09
C ASP A 46 10.60 -8.54 2.38
N LEU A 47 9.29 -8.55 2.11
CA LEU A 47 8.65 -9.59 1.30
C LEU A 47 9.25 -9.68 -0.12
N GLN A 48 9.55 -8.54 -0.76
CA GLN A 48 10.25 -8.54 -2.05
C GLN A 48 11.65 -9.15 -1.95
N ASN A 49 12.39 -8.87 -0.87
CA ASN A 49 13.71 -9.43 -0.61
C ASN A 49 13.66 -10.95 -0.33
N GLN A 50 12.54 -11.45 0.20
CA GLN A 50 12.26 -12.87 0.36
C GLN A 50 11.89 -13.58 -0.97
N GLY A 51 11.87 -12.86 -2.09
CA GLY A 51 11.58 -13.39 -3.43
C GLY A 51 10.13 -13.24 -3.87
N ILE A 52 9.31 -12.51 -3.11
CA ILE A 52 7.90 -12.29 -3.43
C ILE A 52 7.78 -11.08 -4.36
N THR A 53 7.69 -11.35 -5.66
CA THR A 53 7.70 -10.31 -6.72
C THR A 53 6.31 -10.00 -7.26
N GLU A 54 5.28 -10.11 -6.43
CA GLU A 54 3.90 -9.92 -6.86
C GLU A 54 3.61 -8.46 -7.25
N GLN A 55 2.84 -8.27 -8.32
CA GLN A 55 2.45 -6.93 -8.78
C GLN A 55 1.69 -6.17 -7.70
N ALA A 56 0.84 -6.85 -6.91
CA ALA A 56 0.11 -6.24 -5.80
C ALA A 56 1.05 -5.54 -4.80
N LEU A 57 2.20 -6.17 -4.52
CA LEU A 57 3.23 -5.68 -3.62
C LEU A 57 3.93 -4.44 -4.17
N GLN A 58 4.30 -4.47 -5.46
CA GLN A 58 4.90 -3.31 -6.14
C GLN A 58 3.96 -2.11 -6.19
N ILE A 59 2.68 -2.36 -6.49
CA ILE A 59 1.64 -1.35 -6.50
C ILE A 59 1.46 -0.74 -5.10
N ALA A 60 1.34 -1.57 -4.07
CA ALA A 60 1.17 -1.11 -2.69
C ALA A 60 2.31 -0.18 -2.26
N ILE A 61 3.57 -0.60 -2.49
CA ILE A 61 4.75 0.22 -2.18
C ILE A 61 4.70 1.56 -2.93
N THR A 62 4.40 1.53 -4.23
CA THR A 62 4.38 2.74 -5.07
C THR A 62 3.32 3.74 -4.58
N ARG A 63 2.10 3.26 -4.27
CA ARG A 63 1.02 4.13 -3.79
C ARG A 63 1.30 4.65 -2.38
N LEU A 64 1.89 3.85 -1.49
CA LEU A 64 2.32 4.30 -0.16
C LEU A 64 3.39 5.40 -0.25
N ILE A 65 4.35 5.28 -1.17
CA ILE A 65 5.35 6.33 -1.42
C ILE A 65 4.68 7.62 -1.90
N ALA A 66 3.72 7.53 -2.83
CA ALA A 66 2.97 8.69 -3.31
C ALA A 66 2.15 9.35 -2.19
N ALA A 67 1.44 8.54 -1.37
CA ALA A 67 0.65 9.03 -0.25
C ALA A 67 1.49 9.70 0.85
N ARG A 68 2.77 9.32 0.97
CA ARG A 68 3.73 9.98 1.86
C ARG A 68 4.03 11.43 1.48
N GLY A 69 3.81 11.83 0.23
CA GLY A 69 4.04 13.18 -0.28
C GLY A 69 5.49 13.47 -0.69
N GLU A 70 6.14 12.56 -1.42
CA GLU A 70 7.42 12.85 -2.12
C GLU A 70 7.27 13.78 -3.33
#